data_AF-A0AAV0K6U4-F1
#
_entry.id   AF-A0AAV0K6U4-F1
#
_cell.length_a   1.000
_cell.length_b   1.000
_cell.length_c   1.000
_cell.angle_alpha   90.00
_cell.angle_beta   90.00
_cell.angle_gamma   90.00
#
_symmetry.space_group_name_H-M   'P 1'
#
loop_
_entity.id
_entity.type
_entity.pdbx_description
1 polymer ?
#
loop_
_entity_poly.entity_id
_entity_poly.type
_entity_poly.pdbx_seq_one_letter_code
_entity_poly.pdbx_strand_id
1 'polypeptide(L)'
;MSTNDNNGNDGEKRTPKLNERILSSLSKRTVAAHPWHDLEIGPEAPKVFNVVVEITKGSKVKYELDKKTGMIKVDRILYSSVVYPHNYGFIPRTLCEDNDPLDVLVLMQEPVLPGCFLRARAIGLMPMIDQVMHMLHL
;
A
#
# COMPACT_ATOMS: atom_id res chain seq x y z
N MET A 1 -63.43 -16.42 -41.22
CA MET A 1 -62.71 -15.54 -42.17
C MET A 1 -62.40 -14.25 -41.41
N SER A 2 -61.12 -14.05 -41.03
CA SER A 2 -60.40 -12.77 -40.79
C SER A 2 -60.94 -11.78 -39.74
N THR A 3 -60.19 -11.08 -38.88
CA THR A 3 -58.75 -10.94 -38.54
C THR A 3 -58.68 -10.08 -37.26
N ASN A 4 -57.56 -10.17 -36.52
CA ASN A 4 -57.13 -9.34 -35.39
C ASN A 4 -57.22 -7.83 -35.62
N ASP A 5 -57.27 -7.05 -34.53
CA ASP A 5 -56.33 -5.92 -34.30
C ASP A 5 -56.15 -5.57 -32.80
N ASN A 6 -54.91 -5.20 -32.46
CA ASN A 6 -54.31 -5.01 -31.13
C ASN A 6 -54.52 -3.61 -30.50
N ASN A 7 -54.50 -3.52 -29.17
CA ASN A 7 -53.83 -2.51 -28.30
C ASN A 7 -54.43 -2.58 -26.87
N GLY A 8 -53.73 -2.54 -25.74
CA GLY A 8 -52.33 -2.30 -25.37
C GLY A 8 -52.25 -2.17 -23.83
N ASN A 9 -51.03 -2.06 -23.33
CA ASN A 9 -50.59 -1.64 -21.98
C ASN A 9 -50.41 -2.66 -20.83
N ASP A 10 -49.15 -3.09 -20.76
CA ASP A 10 -48.26 -2.88 -19.61
C ASP A 10 -48.39 -3.80 -18.41
N GLY A 11 -47.87 -5.01 -18.60
CA GLY A 11 -47.27 -5.79 -17.52
C GLY A 11 -46.09 -5.02 -16.92
N GLU A 12 -46.36 -4.26 -15.87
CA GLU A 12 -45.36 -3.61 -15.03
C GLU A 12 -44.47 -4.68 -14.40
N LYS A 13 -43.33 -4.97 -15.03
CA LYS A 13 -42.28 -5.82 -14.48
C LYS A 13 -41.76 -5.16 -13.21
N ARG A 14 -42.29 -5.57 -12.06
CA ARG A 14 -41.76 -5.22 -10.74
C ARG A 14 -40.31 -5.71 -10.65
N THR A 15 -39.37 -4.82 -10.93
CA THR A 15 -37.98 -5.03 -10.60
C THR A 15 -37.89 -5.14 -9.07
N PRO A 16 -37.35 -6.24 -8.52
CA PRO A 16 -37.16 -6.32 -7.08
C PRO A 16 -36.19 -5.21 -6.68
N LYS A 17 -36.64 -4.28 -5.81
CA LYS A 17 -35.77 -3.26 -5.23
C LYS A 17 -34.70 -4.00 -4.44
N LEU A 18 -33.46 -3.97 -4.93
CA LEU A 18 -32.33 -4.58 -4.25
C LEU A 18 -32.21 -3.96 -2.85
N ASN A 19 -32.18 -4.80 -1.82
CA ASN A 19 -32.01 -4.32 -0.45
C ASN A 19 -30.66 -3.60 -0.33
N GLU A 20 -30.65 -2.39 0.22
CA GLU A 20 -29.44 -1.57 0.41
C GLU A 20 -28.34 -2.30 1.19
N ARG A 21 -28.71 -3.24 2.07
CA ARG A 21 -27.76 -4.13 2.77
C ARG A 21 -26.96 -5.01 1.80
N ILE A 22 -27.60 -5.55 0.75
CA ILE A 22 -26.94 -6.38 -0.27
C ILE A 22 -26.01 -5.51 -1.13
N LEU A 23 -26.43 -4.30 -1.46
CA LEU A 23 -25.58 -3.31 -2.14
C LEU A 23 -24.37 -2.92 -1.27
N SER A 24 -24.56 -2.71 0.03
CA SER A 24 -23.48 -2.39 0.96
C SER A 24 -22.48 -3.55 1.15
N SER A 25 -22.95 -4.80 1.11
CA SER A 25 -22.09 -5.98 1.21
C SER A 25 -21.35 -6.28 -0.10
N LEU A 26 -21.94 -5.96 -1.25
CA LEU A 26 -21.28 -6.06 -2.56
C LEU A 26 -20.32 -4.89 -2.84
N SER A 27 -20.57 -3.72 -2.24
CA SER A 27 -19.69 -2.54 -2.32
C SER A 27 -18.43 -2.68 -1.47
N LYS A 28 -18.49 -3.44 -0.37
CA LYS A 28 -17.29 -3.89 0.36
C LYS A 28 -16.61 -5.01 -0.42
N ARG A 29 -16.11 -4.72 -1.61
CA ARG A 29 -15.04 -5.54 -2.17
C ARG A 29 -13.88 -5.41 -1.19
N THR A 30 -13.55 -6.49 -0.51
CA THR A 30 -12.24 -6.64 0.13
C THR A 30 -11.21 -6.69 -0.99
N VAL A 31 -10.90 -5.53 -1.57
CA VAL A 31 -9.80 -5.39 -2.50
C VAL A 31 -8.56 -5.48 -1.63
N ALA A 32 -7.70 -6.47 -1.90
CA ALA A 32 -6.41 -6.55 -1.24
C ALA A 32 -5.69 -5.22 -1.48
N ALA A 33 -5.42 -4.49 -0.40
CA ALA A 33 -4.89 -3.15 -0.48
C ALA A 33 -3.43 -3.19 -0.97
N HIS A 34 -3.13 -2.43 -2.01
CA HIS A 34 -1.76 -2.17 -2.43
C HIS A 34 -1.04 -1.35 -1.35
N PRO A 35 0.06 -1.84 -0.74
CA PRO A 35 0.68 -1.19 0.42
C PRO A 35 1.12 0.25 0.16
N TRP A 36 1.46 0.61 -1.08
CA TRP A 36 1.87 1.97 -1.43
C TRP A 36 0.71 2.90 -1.79
N HIS A 37 -0.33 2.41 -2.46
CA HIS A 37 -1.37 3.28 -3.04
C HIS A 37 -2.63 3.32 -2.18
N ASP A 38 -3.04 2.17 -1.65
CA ASP A 38 -4.33 2.04 -0.97
C ASP A 38 -4.20 2.32 0.53
N LEU A 39 -3.05 2.04 1.14
CA LEU A 39 -2.78 2.39 2.54
C LEU A 39 -2.70 3.90 2.72
N GLU A 40 -3.46 4.43 3.67
CA GLU A 40 -3.37 5.85 4.02
C GLU A 40 -2.06 6.16 4.75
N ILE A 41 -1.54 7.38 4.55
CA ILE A 41 -0.36 7.87 5.28
C ILE A 41 -0.63 8.01 6.79
N GLY A 42 -1.89 8.22 7.18
CA GLY A 42 -2.32 8.43 8.55
C GLY A 42 -2.77 9.87 8.83
N PRO A 43 -3.68 10.10 9.78
CA PRO A 43 -4.35 11.39 10.00
C PRO A 43 -3.44 12.48 10.59
N GLU A 44 -2.31 12.09 11.18
CA GLU A 44 -1.37 13.01 11.87
C GLU A 44 -0.12 13.33 11.04
N ALA A 45 -0.14 12.96 9.75
CA ALA A 45 0.95 13.27 8.84
C ALA A 45 1.10 14.80 8.67
N PRO A 46 2.32 15.35 8.60
CA PRO A 46 3.61 14.64 8.45
C PRO A 46 4.31 14.29 9.78
N LYS A 47 3.72 14.62 10.95
CA LYS A 47 4.39 14.39 12.25
C LYS A 47 4.42 12.91 12.62
N VAL A 48 3.30 12.22 12.41
CA VAL A 48 3.13 10.78 12.65
C VAL A 48 2.51 10.16 11.40
N PHE A 49 3.13 9.11 10.87
CA PHE A 49 2.72 8.47 9.63
C PHE A 49 2.85 6.95 9.72
N ASN A 50 2.10 6.26 8.87
CA ASN A 50 2.24 4.84 8.66
C ASN A 50 3.53 4.54 7.88
N VAL A 51 4.20 3.46 8.22
CA VAL A 51 5.39 2.95 7.54
C VAL A 51 5.14 1.49 7.23
N VAL A 52 5.33 1.10 5.97
CA VAL A 52 5.32 -0.31 5.55
C VAL A 52 6.73 -0.82 5.64
N VAL A 53 6.96 -1.84 6.47
CA VAL A 53 8.30 -2.42 6.68
C VAL A 53 8.62 -3.36 5.54
N GLU A 54 9.81 -3.19 4.95
CA GLU A 54 10.34 -4.09 3.92
C GLU A 54 11.42 -4.99 4.50
N ILE A 55 12.32 -4.43 5.32
CA ILE A 55 13.48 -5.16 5.83
C ILE A 55 13.44 -5.16 7.34
N THR A 56 13.44 -6.37 7.90
CA THR A 56 13.51 -6.58 9.32
C THR A 56 14.89 -6.24 9.86
N LYS A 57 14.94 -5.65 11.06
CA LYS A 57 16.16 -5.47 11.85
C LYS A 57 16.97 -6.77 11.92
N GLY A 58 18.26 -6.69 11.59
CA GLY A 58 19.19 -7.81 11.58
C GLY A 58 19.19 -8.63 10.29
N SER A 59 18.35 -8.31 9.30
CA SER A 59 18.32 -9.02 8.03
C SER A 59 19.52 -8.68 7.14
N LYS A 60 20.04 -9.69 6.44
CA LYS A 60 20.98 -9.57 5.30
C LYS A 60 20.27 -9.55 3.95
N VAL A 61 18.96 -9.77 3.93
CA VAL A 61 18.16 -9.80 2.71
C VAL A 61 17.62 -8.40 2.47
N LYS A 62 17.98 -7.79 1.34
CA LYS A 62 17.35 -6.56 0.86
C LYS A 62 16.04 -6.94 0.19
N TYR A 63 14.97 -6.84 0.95
CA TYR A 63 13.61 -6.86 0.43
C TYR A 63 13.25 -5.49 -0.13
N GLU A 64 12.36 -5.48 -1.12
CA GLU A 64 11.77 -4.26 -1.66
C GLU A 64 10.33 -4.54 -2.10
N LEU A 65 9.53 -3.49 -2.15
CA LEU A 65 8.21 -3.51 -2.74
C LEU A 65 8.31 -3.61 -4.27
N ASP A 66 7.69 -4.64 -4.84
CA ASP A 66 7.36 -4.62 -6.26
C ASP A 66 6.17 -3.68 -6.50
N LYS A 67 6.46 -2.46 -6.94
CA LYS A 67 5.48 -1.38 -7.21
C LYS A 67 4.32 -1.80 -8.11
N LYS A 68 4.51 -2.81 -8.96
CA LYS A 68 3.48 -3.27 -9.89
C LYS A 68 2.46 -4.20 -9.22
N THR A 69 2.92 -5.06 -8.31
CA THR A 69 2.10 -6.12 -7.71
C THR A 69 1.70 -5.81 -6.27
N GLY A 70 2.43 -4.92 -5.60
CA GLY A 70 2.29 -4.65 -4.17
C GLY A 70 2.88 -5.73 -3.28
N MET A 71 3.61 -6.70 -3.85
CA MET A 71 4.24 -7.79 -3.11
C MET A 71 5.67 -7.43 -2.69
N ILE A 72 6.13 -8.05 -1.61
CA ILE A 72 7.54 -7.96 -1.21
C ILE A 72 8.36 -8.95 -2.04
N LYS A 73 9.35 -8.44 -2.77
CA LYS A 73 10.33 -9.23 -3.52
C LYS A 73 11.69 -9.16 -2.85
N VAL A 74 12.51 -10.19 -3.06
CA VAL A 74 13.94 -10.13 -2.73
C VAL A 74 14.63 -9.41 -3.88
N ASP A 75 15.24 -8.28 -3.60
CA ASP A 75 16.10 -7.58 -4.56
C ASP A 75 17.47 -8.27 -4.63
N ARG A 76 18.11 -8.43 -3.47
CA ARG A 76 19.42 -9.07 -3.35
C ARG A 76 19.73 -9.49 -1.92
N ILE A 77 20.73 -10.36 -1.78
CA ILE A 77 21.42 -10.60 -0.51
C ILE A 77 22.59 -9.61 -0.43
N LEU A 78 22.79 -8.97 0.73
CA LEU A 78 23.88 -8.03 0.93
C LEU A 78 25.24 -8.73 0.72
N TYR A 79 26.09 -8.11 -0.11
CA TYR A 79 27.41 -8.66 -0.48
C TYR A 79 28.40 -8.66 0.69
N SER A 80 28.27 -7.71 1.61
CA SER A 80 29.13 -7.59 2.79
C SER A 80 28.49 -8.28 3.99
N SER A 81 29.31 -8.61 5.01
CA SER A 81 28.79 -9.16 6.28
C SER A 81 28.19 -8.07 7.18
N VAL A 82 27.28 -7.29 6.62
CA VAL A 82 26.52 -6.24 7.28
C VAL A 82 25.05 -6.64 7.34
N VAL A 83 24.33 -6.11 8.33
CA VAL A 83 22.89 -6.32 8.53
C VAL A 83 22.22 -4.97 8.74
N TYR A 84 20.94 -4.86 8.41
CA TYR A 84 20.19 -3.64 8.70
C TYR A 84 20.09 -3.44 10.24
N PRO A 85 20.55 -2.31 10.79
CA PRO A 85 20.60 -2.11 12.24
C PRO A 85 19.21 -1.92 12.88
N HIS A 86 18.24 -1.49 12.06
CA HIS A 86 16.87 -1.19 12.45
C HIS A 86 15.90 -1.67 11.36
N ASN A 87 14.60 -1.67 11.67
CA ASN A 87 13.59 -1.98 10.66
C ASN A 87 13.59 -0.87 9.61
N TYR A 88 13.50 -1.25 8.35
CA TYR A 88 13.56 -0.35 7.21
C TYR A 88 12.33 -0.55 6.34
N GLY A 89 11.82 0.53 5.76
CA GLY A 89 10.72 0.48 4.81
C GLY A 89 10.39 1.87 4.29
N PHE A 90 9.15 2.08 3.88
CA PHE A 90 8.75 3.30 3.20
C PHE A 90 7.41 3.87 3.70
N ILE A 91 7.16 5.14 3.38
CA ILE A 91 5.90 5.82 3.68
C ILE A 91 4.91 5.62 2.52
N PRO A 92 3.70 5.08 2.75
CA PRO A 92 2.70 4.94 1.71
C PRO A 92 2.24 6.30 1.19
N ARG A 93 1.81 6.36 -0.08
CA ARG A 93 1.36 7.58 -0.77
C ARG A 93 2.36 8.74 -0.79
N THR A 94 3.65 8.42 -0.77
CA THR A 94 4.74 9.37 -1.04
C THR A 94 5.45 9.01 -2.34
N LEU A 95 6.14 9.98 -2.94
CA LEU A 95 6.89 9.83 -4.18
C LEU A 95 8.09 10.78 -4.16
N CYS A 96 9.28 10.23 -4.39
CA CYS A 96 10.55 10.93 -4.51
C CYS A 96 10.95 11.06 -6.00
N GLU A 97 12.01 11.83 -6.25
CA GLU A 97 12.50 12.11 -7.62
C GLU A 97 13.04 10.88 -8.36
N ASP A 98 13.38 9.82 -7.62
CA ASP A 98 13.81 8.50 -8.10
C ASP A 98 12.63 7.59 -8.49
N ASN A 99 11.39 8.06 -8.35
CA ASN A 99 10.15 7.29 -8.51
C ASN A 99 9.94 6.20 -7.45
N ASP A 100 10.58 6.31 -6.29
CA ASP A 100 10.35 5.47 -5.13
C ASP A 100 9.57 6.23 -4.04
N PRO A 101 8.84 5.52 -3.15
CA PRO A 101 8.30 6.13 -1.95
C PRO A 101 9.44 6.60 -1.03
N LEU A 102 9.13 7.54 -0.15
CA LEU A 102 10.09 8.05 0.81
C LEU A 102 10.49 6.94 1.80
N ASP A 103 11.79 6.71 1.90
CA ASP A 103 12.37 5.70 2.79
C ASP A 103 12.38 6.14 4.25
N VAL A 104 12.32 5.16 5.16
CA VAL A 104 12.31 5.39 6.61
C VAL A 104 13.08 4.30 7.33
N LEU A 105 13.95 4.73 8.24
CA LEU A 105 14.57 3.86 9.23
C LEU A 105 13.82 3.95 10.57
N VAL A 106 13.18 2.85 11.00
CA VAL A 106 12.35 2.81 12.22
C VAL A 106 13.15 2.28 13.40
N LEU A 107 13.51 3.17 14.32
CA LEU A 107 14.17 2.82 15.57
C LEU A 107 13.15 2.23 16.56
N MET A 108 13.25 0.92 16.78
CA MET A 108 12.47 0.21 17.79
C MET A 108 13.21 -1.01 18.37
N GLN A 109 12.68 -1.55 19.46
CA GLN A 109 13.27 -2.69 20.17
C GLN A 109 13.14 -3.97 19.35
N GLU A 110 11.92 -4.26 18.91
CA GLU A 110 11.56 -5.53 18.27
C GLU A 110 11.68 -5.52 16.74
N PRO A 111 12.05 -6.65 16.13
CA PRO A 111 12.01 -6.83 14.69
C PRO A 111 10.56 -6.86 14.18
N VAL A 112 10.33 -6.29 13.00
CA VAL A 112 9.02 -6.31 12.32
C VAL A 112 9.14 -7.05 10.99
N LEU A 113 8.13 -7.87 10.68
CA LEU A 113 8.11 -8.69 9.47
C LEU A 113 7.90 -7.83 8.20
N PRO A 114 8.47 -8.23 7.05
CA PRO A 114 8.23 -7.57 5.77
C PRO A 114 6.74 -7.59 5.39
N GLY A 115 6.23 -6.47 4.86
CA GLY A 115 4.84 -6.29 4.47
C GLY A 115 3.90 -5.88 5.62
N CYS A 116 4.36 -5.93 6.88
CA CYS A 116 3.62 -5.35 7.99
C CYS A 116 3.79 -3.82 8.00
N PHE A 117 2.79 -3.10 8.52
CA PHE A 117 2.90 -1.66 8.71
C PHE A 117 2.78 -1.28 10.18
N LEU A 118 3.35 -0.13 10.53
CA LEU A 118 3.33 0.45 11.88
C LEU A 118 3.22 1.97 11.81
N ARG A 119 2.88 2.61 12.94
CA ARG A 119 2.92 4.07 13.05
C ARG A 119 4.29 4.52 13.56
N ALA A 120 4.92 5.45 12.85
CA ALA A 120 6.19 6.05 13.22
C ALA A 120 6.06 7.57 13.32
N ARG A 121 6.98 8.18 14.06
CA ARG A 121 7.10 9.64 14.21
C ARG A 121 8.46 10.06 13.70
N ALA A 122 8.50 11.08 12.83
CA ALA A 122 9.76 11.63 12.37
C ALA A 122 10.51 12.31 13.53
N ILE A 123 11.77 11.93 13.71
CA ILE A 123 12.68 12.49 14.74
C ILE A 123 13.90 13.19 14.13
N GLY A 124 14.17 12.95 12.85
CA GLY A 124 15.32 13.50 12.14
C GLY A 124 15.23 13.13 10.66
N LEU A 125 16.16 13.67 9.89
CA LEU A 125 16.34 13.42 8.46
C LEU A 125 17.83 13.13 8.23
N MET A 126 18.15 12.08 7.48
CA MET A 126 19.51 11.73 7.08
C MET A 126 19.66 11.95 5.57
N PRO A 127 20.27 13.07 5.14
CA PRO A 127 20.51 13.31 3.73
C PRO A 127 21.60 12.34 3.24
N MET A 128 21.27 11.53 2.24
CA MET A 128 22.20 10.60 1.61
C MET A 128 22.30 10.89 0.11
N ILE A 129 23.52 10.86 -0.40
CA ILE A 129 23.79 10.95 -1.84
C ILE A 129 24.31 9.57 -2.26
N ASP A 130 23.50 8.81 -3.00
CA ASP A 130 23.96 7.54 -3.58
C ASP A 130 24.69 7.78 -4.91
N GLN A 131 25.59 6.88 -5.29
CA GLN A 131 26.61 7.04 -6.34
C GLN A 131 26.05 7.22 -7.76
N VAL A 132 24.73 7.15 -7.93
CA VAL A 132 24.03 7.50 -9.17
C VAL A 132 22.94 8.54 -8.85
N MET A 133 23.36 9.78 -8.60
CA MET A 133 22.55 11.01 -8.78
C MET A 133 21.08 10.95 -8.30
N HIS A 134 20.79 10.33 -7.16
CA HIS A 134 19.48 10.46 -6.52
C HIS A 134 19.68 10.67 -5.01
N MET A 135 19.17 11.81 -4.54
CA MET A 135 19.24 12.23 -3.16
C MET A 135 18.20 11.43 -2.38
N LEU A 136 18.65 10.41 -1.66
CA LEU A 136 17.80 9.64 -0.77
C LEU A 136 17.58 10.45 0.51
N HIS A 137 16.33 10.70 0.83
CA HIS A 137 15.90 11.29 2.08
C HIS A 137 15.46 10.16 3.00
N LEU A 138 16.23 9.89 4.06
CA LEU A 138 15.91 8.94 5.12
C LEU A 138 15.36 9.64 6.37
#